data_AF-A0A0F9YD18-F1
#
_entry.id   AF-A0A0F9YD18-F1
#
_cell.length_a   1.000
_cell.length_b   1.000
_cell.length_c   1.000
_cell.angle_alpha   90.00
_cell.angle_beta   90.00
_cell.angle_gamma   90.00
#
_symmetry.space_group_name_H-M   'P 1'
#
loop_
_entity.id
_entity.type
_entity.pdbx_description
1 polymer ?
#
loop_
_entity_poly.entity_id
_entity_poly.type
_entity_poly.pdbx_seq_one_letter_code
_entity_poly.pdbx_strand_id
1 'polypeptide(L)' 'MQVTSLFEEFDKLQSIHGDKDLDSIYGCGEINNPSLCLVFMNPTARNVSSDKKWNCLKAPWIGTKNIWKSD' A
#
# COMPACT_ATOMS: atom_id res chain seq x y z
N MET A 1 1.97 11.95 -8.31
CA MET A 1 1.73 11.43 -9.66
C MET A 1 1.46 9.95 -9.48
N GLN A 2 0.22 9.54 -9.61
CA GLN A 2 -0.17 8.14 -9.50
C GLN A 2 -0.77 7.69 -10.84
N VAL A 3 -0.37 6.52 -11.31
CA VAL A 3 -0.80 5.99 -12.60
C VAL A 3 -2.02 5.09 -12.35
N THR A 4 -3.19 5.70 -12.19
CA THR A 4 -4.43 5.01 -11.81
C THR A 4 -4.87 3.95 -12.84
N SER A 5 -4.49 4.13 -14.11
CA SER A 5 -4.74 3.14 -15.17
C SER A 5 -4.03 1.80 -14.95
N LEU A 6 -3.05 1.73 -14.06
CA LEU A 6 -2.33 0.49 -13.73
C LEU A 6 -2.91 -0.26 -12.54
N PHE A 7 -3.95 0.25 -11.87
CA PHE A 7 -4.46 -0.38 -10.63
C PHE A 7 -4.96 -1.81 -10.85
N GLU A 8 -5.71 -2.06 -11.93
CA GLU A 8 -6.18 -3.40 -12.25
C GLU A 8 -5.03 -4.38 -12.49
N GLU A 9 -3.96 -3.95 -13.16
CA GLU A 9 -2.79 -4.80 -13.40
C GLU A 9 -2.00 -5.03 -12.11
N PHE A 10 -1.92 -4.01 -11.27
CA PHE A 10 -1.30 -4.11 -9.96
C PHE A 10 -2.03 -5.11 -9.06
N ASP A 11 -3.37 -5.15 -9.10
CA ASP A 11 -4.18 -6.14 -8.37
C ASP A 11 -3.96 -7.57 -8.85
N LYS A 12 -3.81 -7.75 -10.17
CA LYS A 12 -3.44 -9.06 -10.73
C LYS A 12 -2.08 -9.49 -10.19
N LEU A 13 -1.09 -8.59 -10.20
CA LEU A 13 0.25 -8.89 -9.69
C LEU A 13 0.24 -9.18 -8.17
N GLN A 14 -0.53 -8.46 -7.37
CA GLN A 14 -0.74 -8.77 -5.95
C GLN A 14 -1.36 -10.17 -5.78
N SER A 15 -2.31 -10.56 -6.63
CA SER A 15 -2.93 -11.88 -6.58
C SER A 15 -2.00 -13.02 -7.01
N ILE A 16 -1.06 -12.76 -7.93
CA ILE A 16 -0.11 -13.76 -8.46
C ILE A 16 1.13 -13.89 -7.55
N HIS A 17 1.68 -12.77 -7.11
CA HIS A 17 2.99 -12.70 -6.44
C HIS A 17 2.91 -12.26 -4.98
N GLY A 18 1.85 -11.56 -4.59
CA GLY A 18 1.61 -11.10 -3.23
C GLY A 18 0.80 -12.09 -2.39
N ASP A 19 0.28 -11.58 -1.28
CA ASP A 19 -0.64 -12.31 -0.42
C ASP A 19 -2.08 -12.12 -0.93
N LYS A 20 -2.74 -13.23 -1.27
CA LYS A 20 -4.09 -13.25 -1.83
C LYS A 20 -5.16 -12.83 -0.83
N ASP A 21 -4.85 -12.88 0.47
CA ASP A 21 -5.77 -12.51 1.53
C ASP A 21 -5.70 -11.02 1.90
N LEU A 22 -4.78 -10.29 1.27
CA LEU A 22 -4.59 -8.85 1.47
C LEU A 22 -4.86 -8.06 0.19
N ASP A 23 -5.38 -6.86 0.36
CA ASP A 23 -5.58 -5.93 -0.74
C ASP A 23 -4.29 -5.21 -1.12
N SER A 24 -4.21 -4.84 -2.39
CA SER A 24 -3.20 -3.93 -2.92
C SER A 24 -3.24 -2.56 -2.24
N ILE A 25 -2.06 -1.98 -2.04
CA ILE A 25 -1.91 -0.59 -1.58
C ILE A 25 -1.21 0.21 -2.68
N TYR A 26 -1.95 1.02 -3.43
CA TYR A 26 -1.42 1.74 -4.58
C TYR A 26 -0.65 3.03 -4.21
N GLY A 27 -0.74 3.49 -2.96
CA GLY A 27 -0.29 4.81 -2.52
C GLY A 27 -1.47 5.70 -2.11
N CYS A 28 -1.16 6.92 -1.63
CA CYS A 28 -2.14 7.92 -1.23
C CYS A 28 -1.49 9.33 -1.23
N GLY A 29 -2.27 10.39 -1.00
CA GLY A 29 -1.83 11.78 -0.93
C GLY A 29 -2.26 12.58 -2.15
N GLU A 30 -1.50 13.62 -2.50
CA GLU A 30 -1.68 14.35 -3.76
C GLU A 30 -1.18 13.49 -4.93
N ILE A 31 -2.09 13.10 -5.81
CA ILE A 31 -1.82 12.18 -6.92
C ILE A 31 -1.48 12.93 -8.19
N ASN A 32 -1.80 14.22 -8.32
CA ASN A 32 -1.56 15.06 -9.48
C ASN A 32 -0.44 16.05 -9.18
N ASN A 33 0.74 15.82 -9.79
CA ASN A 33 1.90 16.71 -9.68
C ASN A 33 2.26 17.14 -8.22
N PRO A 34 2.50 16.19 -7.29
CA PRO A 34 2.86 16.52 -5.92
C PRO A 34 4.25 17.16 -5.87
N SER A 35 4.42 18.16 -5.02
CA SER A 35 5.72 18.79 -4.77
C SER A 35 6.72 17.87 -4.06
N LEU A 36 6.23 16.80 -3.41
CA LEU A 36 7.04 15.80 -2.72
C LEU A 36 6.39 14.41 -2.88
N CYS A 37 7.18 13.42 -3.27
CA CYS A 37 6.76 12.03 -3.39
C CYS A 37 7.66 11.13 -2.52
N LEU A 38 7.07 10.43 -1.57
CA LEU A 38 7.78 9.47 -0.72
C LEU A 38 7.46 8.04 -1.19
N VAL A 39 8.48 7.31 -1.59
CA VAL A 39 8.35 5.91 -2.04
C VAL A 39 8.82 5.00 -0.93
N PHE A 40 7.90 4.18 -0.41
CA PHE A 40 8.20 3.18 0.60
C PHE A 40 8.19 1.80 -0.03
N MET A 41 9.10 0.92 0.41
CA MET A 41 8.84 -0.50 0.29
C MET A 41 7.70 -0.83 1.25
N ASN A 42 6.52 -1.14 0.72
CA ASN A 42 5.38 -1.51 1.54
C ASN A 42 5.46 -3.02 1.84
N PRO A 43 5.79 -3.47 3.06
CA PRO A 43 5.57 -4.85 3.42
C PRO A 43 4.05 -5.04 3.57
N THR A 44 3.36 -5.37 2.47
CA THR A 44 1.89 -5.48 2.42
C THR A 44 1.35 -6.36 3.56
N ALA A 45 2.07 -7.42 3.92
CA ALA A 45 1.76 -8.32 5.05
C ALA A 45 1.75 -7.68 6.45
N ARG A 46 2.41 -6.53 6.64
CA ARG A 46 2.47 -5.80 7.91
C ARG A 46 1.76 -4.44 7.89
N ASN A 47 1.11 -4.11 6.77
CA ASN A 47 0.28 -2.92 6.65
C ASN A 47 -1.13 -3.24 7.13
N VAL A 48 -1.61 -2.61 8.20
CA VAL A 48 -2.96 -2.90 8.72
C VAL A 48 -4.05 -2.52 7.72
N SER A 49 -3.80 -1.51 6.87
CA SER A 49 -4.78 -1.09 5.87
C SER A 49 -4.89 -2.03 4.65
N SER A 50 -4.01 -3.03 4.51
CA SER A 50 -4.14 -4.06 3.49
C SER A 50 -5.18 -5.13 3.84
N ASP A 51 -5.67 -5.18 5.08
CA ASP A 51 -6.75 -6.09 5.47
C ASP A 51 -8.01 -5.82 4.61
N LYS A 52 -8.61 -6.88 4.05
CA LYS A 52 -9.84 -6.80 3.27
C LYS A 52 -11.04 -6.25 4.06
N LYS A 53 -11.02 -6.36 5.37
CA LYS A 53 -12.03 -5.80 6.29
C LYS A 53 -11.79 -4.32 6.59
N TRP A 54 -10.65 -3.75 6.16
CA TRP A 54 -10.33 -2.34 6.33
C TRP A 54 -11.14 -1.50 5.34
N ASN A 55 -12.14 -0.77 5.85
CA ASN A 55 -13.05 0.04 5.05
C ASN A 55 -12.65 1.52 4.94
N CYS A 56 -11.48 1.89 5.46
CA CYS A 56 -10.97 3.26 5.46
C CYS A 56 -9.86 3.44 4.42
N LEU A 57 -9.18 4.58 4.47
CA LEU A 57 -8.07 4.88 3.59
C LEU A 57 -6.99 3.79 3.65
N LYS A 58 -6.59 3.29 2.47
CA LYS A 58 -5.51 2.33 2.28
C LYS A 58 -4.24 3.08 1.86
N ALA A 59 -3.24 3.13 2.73
CA ALA A 59 -2.02 3.90 2.49
C ALA A 59 -0.78 3.20 3.07
N PRO A 60 0.41 3.35 2.44
CA PRO A 60 1.61 2.62 2.84
C PRO A 60 2.17 3.01 4.22
N TRP A 61 1.76 4.15 4.77
CA TRP A 61 2.17 4.64 6.09
C TRP A 61 1.16 4.36 7.21
N ILE A 62 0.01 3.76 6.91
CA ILE A 62 -1.02 3.48 7.92
C ILE A 62 -0.72 2.14 8.58
N GLY A 63 -0.56 2.16 9.91
CA GLY A 63 -0.43 0.95 10.71
C GLY A 63 0.83 0.13 10.42
N THR A 64 1.91 0.77 9.93
CA THR A 64 3.22 0.11 9.84
C THR A 64 3.70 -0.22 11.25
N LYS A 65 3.73 -1.51 11.60
CA LYS A 65 4.32 -1.95 12.87
C LYS A 65 5.81 -1.59 12.87
N ASN A 66 6.28 -1.00 13.98
CA ASN A 66 7.71 -0.72 14.16
C ASN A 66 8.53 -1.99 13.94
N ILE A 67 9.50 -1.92 13.02
CA ILE A 67 10.40 -3.02 12.69
C ILE A 67 11.57 -3.05 13.68
N TRP A 68 11.92 -1.89 14.22
CA TRP A 68 12.94 -1.74 15.24
C TRP A 68 12.41 -2.31 16.56
N LYS A 69 13.02 -3.40 17.02
CA LYS A 69 12.94 -3.76 18.43
C LYS A 69 13.77 -2.73 19.19
N SER A 70 13.15 -2.00 20.10
CA SER A 70 13.89 -1.34 21.17
C SER A 70 14.47 -2.46 22.02
N ASP A 71 15.79 -2.52 22.14
CA ASP A 71 16.45 -3.31 23.18
C ASP A 71 16.11 -2.76 24.57
#